data_AF-A0A6J4JUV8-F1
#
_entry.id   AF-A0A6J4JUV8-F1
#
_cell.length_a   1.000
_cell.length_b   1.000
_cell.length_c   1.000
_cell.angle_alpha   90.00
_cell.angle_beta   90.00
_cell.angle_gamma   90.00
#
_symmetry.space_group_name_H-M   'P 1'
#
loop_
_entity.id
_entity.type
_entity.pdbx_description
1 polymer ?
#
loop_
_entity_poly.entity_id
_entity_poly.type
_entity_poly.pdbx_seq_one_letter_code
_entity_poly.pdbx_strand_id
1 'polypeptide(L)'
;GDGAEESTSRLGSDASVLVAWPFAPLRSRQQRTVRVRVWGEHDQPSAWSSPETVEAGLLNPDDWSARFVGPSWDEDISQPQPNPILRRTFEVRGPVEQARLYVTALGVYEPYLNGAVVDDHVLAPGWTSYNKRLRYQTFDVTTALQEGANVLGAMLGDGWYRGRLSFGGGRRNIYGDRLALLAQLEIRYRDGTTEVIGTDDQWRATEGPIVASDIYDGETYDARRELPGWAALGFDDSSWHAVRTVEHDLATLFAPTGPPVRRTEVVKAVEIMMSPSGRTLVDFGQNVVGWTRITVRGTAGHTITLRHAEVLENGELGTRPLRSALATDRYTLRGDASETWEPRFTFHGFRYAEIENWPGTPTTADIEAVVVHSDMERTGWFRSSDALLNRLHENVVWGMRGNFLDVPTDCPQRDERLGWTGDIEVFAPTASFLFDVAGFLQSWLRDVAADQSSDGVVPFVVPNVIGADPIPAAAWGDAAVIVPWVLFERYGDQGILADQFNSMRAWVDHIAGRAGDSHLWNTGFQFGDW
;
A
#
# COMPACT_ATOMS: atom_id res chain seq x y z
N GLY A 1 -5.77 -27.00 31.19
CA GLY A 1 -7.18 -27.13 31.58
C GLY A 1 -7.64 -25.72 31.79
N ASP A 2 -7.93 -25.06 30.69
CA ASP A 2 -7.79 -23.61 30.62
C ASP A 2 -9.20 -23.05 30.53
N GLY A 3 -9.70 -22.61 31.68
CA GLY A 3 -10.95 -21.87 31.76
C GLY A 3 -10.78 -20.58 30.99
N ALA A 4 -11.18 -20.57 29.72
CA ALA A 4 -11.42 -19.33 28.99
C ALA A 4 -12.43 -18.53 29.83
N GLU A 5 -11.98 -17.41 30.36
CA GLU A 5 -12.80 -16.53 31.20
C GLU A 5 -13.86 -15.90 30.29
N GLU A 6 -15.07 -16.49 30.29
CA GLU A 6 -16.19 -15.98 29.51
C GLU A 6 -16.77 -14.75 30.21
N SER A 7 -16.59 -13.59 29.61
CA SER A 7 -17.19 -12.33 30.07
C SER A 7 -18.34 -11.93 29.16
N THR A 8 -19.52 -11.67 29.75
CA THR A 8 -20.68 -11.13 29.03
C THR A 8 -21.03 -9.76 29.56
N SER A 9 -21.32 -8.81 28.67
CA SER A 9 -21.85 -7.49 29.01
C SER A 9 -23.17 -7.25 28.27
N ARG A 10 -24.19 -6.74 28.97
CA ARG A 10 -25.46 -6.31 28.38
C ARG A 10 -25.50 -4.78 28.41
N LEU A 11 -25.60 -4.17 27.24
CA LEU A 11 -25.66 -2.72 27.09
C LEU A 11 -27.12 -2.27 27.00
N GLY A 12 -27.49 -1.26 27.79
CA GLY A 12 -28.83 -0.65 27.76
C GLY A 12 -28.94 0.44 26.71
N SER A 13 -28.69 0.11 25.44
CA SER A 13 -28.67 1.06 24.32
C SER A 13 -29.26 0.41 23.06
N ASP A 14 -29.80 1.24 22.18
CA ASP A 14 -30.22 0.90 20.83
C ASP A 14 -29.07 1.01 19.79
N ALA A 15 -27.88 1.45 20.21
CA ALA A 15 -26.70 1.55 19.36
C ALA A 15 -26.22 0.16 18.89
N SER A 16 -25.95 0.03 17.59
CA SER A 16 -25.51 -1.21 16.95
C SER A 16 -24.24 -1.05 16.09
N VAL A 17 -23.76 0.19 15.92
CA VAL A 17 -22.60 0.54 15.09
C VAL A 17 -21.60 1.30 15.96
N LEU A 18 -20.32 0.95 15.85
CA LEU A 18 -19.20 1.58 16.59
C LEU A 18 -19.41 1.59 18.12
N VAL A 19 -20.05 0.55 18.64
CA VAL A 19 -20.24 0.38 20.08
C VAL A 19 -18.88 0.12 20.74
N ALA A 20 -18.52 0.96 21.72
CA ALA A 20 -17.25 0.85 22.42
C ALA A 20 -17.07 -0.54 23.04
N TRP A 21 -15.84 -1.05 22.98
CA TRP A 21 -15.45 -2.31 23.60
C TRP A 21 -15.81 -2.30 25.10
N PRO A 22 -16.73 -3.17 25.57
CA PRO A 22 -17.27 -3.06 26.93
C PRO A 22 -16.43 -3.83 27.96
N PHE A 23 -15.25 -4.32 27.58
CA PHE A 23 -14.36 -5.11 28.43
C PHE A 23 -13.02 -4.38 28.63
N ALA A 24 -12.10 -5.02 29.37
CA ALA A 24 -10.76 -4.47 29.52
C ALA A 24 -10.06 -4.34 28.15
N PRO A 25 -9.28 -3.25 27.90
CA PRO A 25 -8.54 -3.09 26.66
C PRO A 25 -7.66 -4.31 26.34
N LEU A 26 -7.55 -4.64 25.06
CA LEU A 26 -6.64 -5.69 24.62
C LEU A 26 -5.18 -5.25 24.84
N ARG A 27 -4.38 -6.19 25.33
CA ARG A 27 -2.91 -6.08 25.41
C ARG A 27 -2.30 -6.59 24.11
N SER A 28 -1.06 -6.22 23.82
CA SER A 28 -0.33 -6.71 22.64
C SER A 28 -0.41 -8.24 22.52
N ARG A 29 -0.62 -8.75 21.30
CA ARG A 29 -0.78 -10.18 20.94
C ARG A 29 -2.03 -10.84 21.51
N GLN A 30 -2.87 -10.12 22.25
CA GLN A 30 -4.03 -10.71 22.89
C GLN A 30 -5.14 -10.95 21.88
N GLN A 31 -5.52 -12.21 21.75
CA GLN A 31 -6.65 -12.65 20.95
C GLN A 31 -7.89 -12.84 21.83
N ARG A 32 -9.06 -12.47 21.31
CA ARG A 32 -10.38 -12.74 21.90
C ARG A 32 -11.36 -13.18 20.83
N THR A 33 -12.21 -14.14 21.17
CA THR A 33 -13.39 -14.49 20.38
C THR A 33 -14.59 -13.73 20.90
N VAL A 34 -15.32 -13.06 20.02
CA VAL A 34 -16.43 -12.19 20.34
C VAL A 34 -17.70 -12.68 19.65
N ARG A 35 -18.82 -12.58 20.35
CA ARG A 35 -20.16 -12.85 19.84
C ARG A 35 -21.09 -11.75 20.30
N VAL A 36 -22.06 -11.40 19.46
CA VAL A 36 -23.05 -10.37 19.76
C VAL A 36 -24.45 -10.97 19.63
N ARG A 37 -25.38 -10.54 20.48
CA ARG A 37 -26.82 -10.75 20.30
C ARG A 37 -27.56 -9.49 20.69
N VAL A 38 -28.74 -9.29 20.14
CA VAL A 38 -29.56 -8.10 20.37
C VAL A 38 -30.88 -8.47 21.06
N TRP A 39 -31.48 -7.51 21.75
CA TRP A 39 -32.82 -7.64 22.32
C TRP A 39 -33.77 -6.73 21.56
N GLY A 40 -34.87 -7.27 21.03
CA GLY A 40 -35.89 -6.48 20.34
C GLY A 40 -36.88 -5.82 21.31
N GLU A 41 -37.90 -5.15 20.75
CA GLU A 41 -38.92 -4.37 21.49
C GLU A 41 -39.70 -5.16 22.57
N HIS A 42 -39.68 -6.49 22.51
CA HIS A 42 -40.37 -7.37 23.46
C HIS A 42 -39.43 -8.05 24.46
N ASP A 43 -38.22 -7.50 24.66
CA ASP A 43 -37.17 -8.07 25.53
C ASP A 43 -36.79 -9.52 25.17
N GLN A 44 -37.03 -9.92 23.92
CA GLN A 44 -36.65 -11.23 23.40
C GLN A 44 -35.24 -11.14 22.79
N PRO A 45 -34.29 -11.99 23.25
CA PRO A 45 -32.96 -12.03 22.67
C PRO A 45 -32.98 -12.72 21.31
N SER A 46 -32.17 -12.21 20.37
CA SER A 46 -31.79 -12.96 19.18
C SER A 46 -30.91 -14.16 19.55
N ALA A 47 -30.69 -15.05 18.57
CA ALA A 47 -29.54 -15.95 18.64
C ALA A 47 -28.25 -15.13 18.72
N TRP A 48 -27.22 -15.71 19.33
CA TRP A 48 -25.87 -15.20 19.23
C TRP A 48 -25.37 -15.26 17.79
N SER A 49 -24.61 -14.24 17.39
CA SER A 49 -23.87 -14.23 16.13
C SER A 49 -22.92 -15.43 16.04
N SER A 50 -22.41 -15.66 14.84
CA SER A 50 -21.19 -16.43 14.65
C SER A 50 -20.05 -15.80 15.47
N PRO A 51 -19.15 -16.63 16.04
CA PRO A 51 -17.95 -16.13 16.70
C PRO A 51 -17.01 -15.46 15.70
N GLU A 52 -16.56 -14.26 16.05
CA GLU A 52 -15.51 -13.53 15.33
C GLU A 52 -14.28 -13.38 16.21
N THR A 53 -13.11 -13.22 15.60
CA THR A 53 -11.85 -13.07 16.33
C THR A 53 -11.32 -11.65 16.20
N VAL A 54 -10.96 -11.05 17.33
CA VAL A 54 -10.20 -9.81 17.39
C VAL A 54 -8.84 -10.10 18.03
N GLU A 55 -7.79 -9.56 17.44
CA GLU A 55 -6.42 -9.74 17.91
C GLU A 55 -5.69 -8.40 17.86
N ALA A 56 -5.10 -8.01 19.00
CA ALA A 56 -4.22 -6.85 19.03
C ALA A 56 -2.84 -7.23 18.48
N GLY A 57 -2.27 -6.38 17.63
CA GLY A 57 -0.89 -6.52 17.17
C GLY A 57 0.13 -6.13 18.25
N LEU A 58 1.23 -5.50 17.84
CA LEU A 58 2.24 -4.93 18.72
C LEU A 58 1.89 -3.46 18.98
N LEU A 59 1.53 -3.14 20.23
CA LEU A 59 0.96 -1.83 20.58
C LEU A 59 2.01 -0.82 21.03
N ASN A 60 3.18 -1.28 21.47
CA ASN A 60 4.24 -0.42 22.01
C ASN A 60 5.58 -0.71 21.33
N PRO A 61 6.51 0.26 21.29
CA PRO A 61 7.87 0.04 20.76
C PRO A 61 8.60 -1.12 21.44
N ASP A 62 8.46 -1.26 22.76
CA ASP A 62 9.08 -2.32 23.55
C ASP A 62 8.52 -3.73 23.27
N ASP A 63 7.42 -3.83 22.51
CA ASP A 63 6.95 -5.12 22.00
C ASP A 63 7.84 -5.66 20.87
N TRP A 64 8.68 -4.83 20.26
CA TRP A 64 9.64 -5.21 19.24
C TRP A 64 10.99 -5.57 19.86
N SER A 65 11.52 -6.71 19.45
CA SER A 65 12.88 -7.17 19.73
C SER A 65 13.74 -7.24 18.46
N ALA A 66 13.09 -7.31 17.30
CA ALA A 66 13.71 -7.21 15.98
C ALA A 66 14.26 -5.80 15.72
N ARG A 67 15.23 -5.70 14.80
CA ARG A 67 15.84 -4.43 14.38
C ARG A 67 15.66 -4.24 12.88
N PHE A 68 15.63 -2.99 12.41
CA PHE A 68 15.70 -2.73 10.98
C PHE A 68 17.07 -3.19 10.45
N VAL A 69 17.06 -4.07 9.45
CA VAL A 69 18.27 -4.56 8.79
C VAL A 69 18.19 -4.37 7.28
N GLY A 70 19.28 -3.92 6.68
CA GLY A 70 19.40 -3.71 5.25
C GLY A 70 20.72 -4.27 4.70
N PRO A 71 20.90 -4.22 3.37
CA PRO A 71 22.17 -4.60 2.74
C PRO A 71 23.38 -3.91 3.37
N SER A 72 24.48 -4.64 3.61
CA SER A 72 25.71 -4.04 4.14
C SER A 72 26.59 -3.36 3.08
N TRP A 73 26.36 -3.60 1.79
CA TRP A 73 27.13 -2.99 0.71
C TRP A 73 26.77 -1.52 0.49
N ASP A 74 27.66 -0.81 -0.19
CA ASP A 74 27.41 0.56 -0.62
C ASP A 74 26.74 0.61 -1.99
N GLU A 75 25.90 1.62 -2.16
CA GLU A 75 25.01 1.79 -3.30
C GLU A 75 25.17 3.23 -3.80
N ASP A 76 25.06 3.42 -5.12
CA ASP A 76 24.95 4.77 -5.67
C ASP A 76 23.51 5.26 -5.53
N ILE A 77 23.28 6.03 -4.47
CA ILE A 77 21.96 6.54 -4.08
C ILE A 77 21.37 7.57 -5.07
N SER A 78 22.14 7.99 -6.09
CA SER A 78 21.66 8.93 -7.11
C SER A 78 20.80 8.27 -8.19
N GLN A 79 20.79 6.94 -8.25
CA GLN A 79 20.05 6.16 -9.24
C GLN A 79 19.35 4.95 -8.58
N PRO A 80 18.34 4.34 -9.25
CA PRO A 80 17.83 3.04 -8.86
C PRO A 80 18.95 2.00 -8.79
N GLN A 81 18.85 1.10 -7.81
CA GLN A 81 19.79 0.00 -7.61
C GLN A 81 19.05 -1.33 -7.73
N PRO A 82 19.76 -2.45 -7.98
CA PRO A 82 19.15 -3.77 -7.89
C PRO A 82 18.49 -3.98 -6.52
N ASN A 83 17.25 -4.41 -6.54
CA ASN A 83 16.48 -4.59 -5.32
C ASN A 83 17.06 -5.73 -4.48
N PRO A 84 17.31 -5.50 -3.19
CA PRO A 84 17.93 -6.51 -2.35
C PRO A 84 16.92 -7.58 -1.94
N ILE A 85 17.44 -8.80 -1.79
CA ILE A 85 16.77 -9.94 -1.21
C ILE A 85 17.46 -10.25 0.11
N LEU A 86 16.69 -10.39 1.17
CA LEU A 86 17.16 -10.72 2.52
C LEU A 86 16.60 -12.09 2.93
N ARG A 87 17.40 -12.93 3.60
CA ARG A 87 16.95 -14.22 4.12
C ARG A 87 17.62 -14.62 5.43
N ARG A 88 16.95 -15.51 6.17
CA ARG A 88 17.48 -16.23 7.32
C ARG A 88 16.84 -17.62 7.43
N THR A 89 17.67 -18.62 7.71
CA THR A 89 17.21 -19.95 8.16
C THR A 89 17.07 -19.96 9.68
N PHE A 90 16.05 -20.61 10.21
CA PHE A 90 15.82 -20.78 11.65
C PHE A 90 15.21 -22.15 11.96
N GLU A 91 15.22 -22.56 13.23
CA GLU A 91 14.69 -23.84 13.69
C GLU A 91 13.39 -23.64 14.48
N VAL A 92 12.38 -24.45 14.17
CA VAL A 92 11.13 -24.54 14.94
C VAL A 92 11.19 -25.79 15.79
N ARG A 93 11.21 -25.61 17.11
CA ARG A 93 11.63 -26.64 18.08
C ARG A 93 10.61 -27.75 18.35
N GLY A 94 9.40 -27.63 17.83
CA GLY A 94 8.34 -28.59 18.06
C GLY A 94 6.98 -28.12 17.51
N PRO A 95 5.88 -28.76 17.93
CA PRO A 95 4.55 -28.45 17.42
C PRO A 95 4.11 -27.01 17.73
N VAL A 96 3.82 -26.26 16.67
CA VAL A 96 3.30 -24.89 16.74
C VAL A 96 1.82 -24.90 17.14
N GLU A 97 1.47 -24.02 18.07
CA GLU A 97 0.08 -23.70 18.42
C GLU A 97 -0.42 -22.47 17.64
N GLN A 98 0.42 -21.43 17.58
CA GLN A 98 0.13 -20.17 16.88
C GLN A 98 1.43 -19.55 16.39
N ALA A 99 1.42 -18.94 15.20
CA ALA A 99 2.51 -18.09 14.75
C ALA A 99 2.02 -16.81 14.08
N ARG A 100 2.71 -15.70 14.33
CA ARG A 100 2.44 -14.38 13.76
C ARG A 100 3.70 -13.78 13.18
N LEU A 101 3.62 -13.29 11.95
CA LEU A 101 4.66 -12.46 11.36
C LEU A 101 4.22 -11.00 11.42
N TYR A 102 4.96 -10.19 12.16
CA TYR A 102 4.87 -8.73 12.16
C TYR A 102 5.98 -8.18 11.26
N VAL A 103 5.64 -7.37 10.25
CA VAL A 103 6.64 -6.97 9.24
C VAL A 103 6.35 -5.60 8.63
N THR A 104 7.41 -4.84 8.35
CA THR A 104 7.41 -3.58 7.61
C THR A 104 8.76 -3.34 6.93
N ALA A 105 8.86 -2.28 6.13
CA ALA A 105 10.10 -1.87 5.49
C ALA A 105 10.26 -0.34 5.42
N LEU A 106 11.52 0.10 5.45
CA LEU A 106 11.93 1.39 4.89
C LEU A 106 12.08 1.19 3.38
N GLY A 107 11.00 1.44 2.64
CA GLY A 107 10.83 0.99 1.26
C GLY A 107 9.49 0.31 1.08
N VAL A 108 9.42 -0.61 0.14
CA VAL A 108 8.35 -1.61 0.01
C VAL A 108 8.92 -3.01 0.10
N TYR A 109 8.10 -4.01 0.42
CA TYR A 109 8.57 -5.39 0.58
C TYR A 109 7.57 -6.45 0.07
N GLU A 110 8.09 -7.63 -0.26
CA GLU A 110 7.34 -8.86 -0.49
C GLU A 110 7.93 -9.96 0.42
N PRO A 111 7.21 -10.38 1.49
CA PRO A 111 7.70 -11.37 2.44
C PRO A 111 7.54 -12.80 1.91
N TYR A 112 8.47 -13.68 2.26
CA TYR A 112 8.45 -15.09 1.91
C TYR A 112 8.69 -15.97 3.13
N LEU A 113 7.94 -17.06 3.25
CA LEU A 113 8.13 -18.10 4.26
C LEU A 113 8.13 -19.47 3.57
N ASN A 114 9.20 -20.24 3.74
CA ASN A 114 9.36 -21.59 3.19
C ASN A 114 9.07 -21.69 1.67
N GLY A 115 9.53 -20.69 0.91
CA GLY A 115 9.41 -20.64 -0.55
C GLY A 115 8.12 -20.04 -1.08
N ALA A 116 7.14 -19.71 -0.23
CA ALA A 116 5.88 -19.08 -0.62
C ALA A 116 5.85 -17.61 -0.18
N VAL A 117 5.22 -16.75 -1.00
CA VAL A 117 4.89 -15.37 -0.58
C VAL A 117 3.91 -15.45 0.59
N VAL A 118 4.11 -14.60 1.61
CA VAL A 118 3.18 -14.49 2.73
C VAL A 118 2.08 -13.50 2.36
N ASP A 119 0.84 -14.00 2.29
CA ASP A 119 -0.36 -13.24 1.92
C ASP A 119 -0.31 -12.70 0.47
N ASP A 120 -1.22 -11.78 0.12
CA ASP A 120 -1.38 -11.26 -1.25
C ASP A 120 -1.24 -9.72 -1.36
N HIS A 121 -0.74 -9.07 -0.30
CA HIS A 121 -0.52 -7.63 -0.26
C HIS A 121 0.57 -7.25 -1.26
N VAL A 122 0.36 -6.15 -1.99
CA VAL A 122 1.35 -5.58 -2.90
C VAL A 122 1.71 -4.17 -2.48
N LEU A 123 2.93 -3.73 -2.81
CA LEU A 123 3.44 -2.40 -2.44
C LEU A 123 3.36 -2.12 -0.92
N ALA A 124 3.36 -3.18 -0.09
CA ALA A 124 3.41 -3.07 1.37
C ALA A 124 4.74 -2.42 1.80
N PRO A 125 4.78 -1.57 2.84
CA PRO A 125 3.70 -1.26 3.78
C PRO A 125 2.77 -0.12 3.33
N GLY A 126 2.89 0.34 2.09
CA GLY A 126 2.22 1.54 1.58
C GLY A 126 3.05 2.82 1.80
N TRP A 127 2.44 3.96 1.54
CA TRP A 127 2.99 5.28 1.75
C TRP A 127 2.37 5.94 2.98
N THR A 128 3.23 6.33 3.91
CA THR A 128 2.89 7.15 5.08
C THR A 128 3.95 8.24 5.23
N SER A 129 3.76 9.17 6.16
CA SER A 129 4.83 10.10 6.52
C SER A 129 5.91 9.37 7.34
N TYR A 130 6.73 8.53 6.67
CA TYR A 130 7.60 7.48 7.27
C TYR A 130 8.35 7.90 8.53
N ASN A 131 8.86 9.14 8.59
CA ASN A 131 9.62 9.66 9.73
C ASN A 131 8.77 9.98 10.98
N LYS A 132 7.45 9.89 10.87
CA LYS A 132 6.47 10.19 11.92
C LYS A 132 5.51 9.01 12.14
N ARG A 133 5.18 8.30 11.06
CA ARG A 133 4.22 7.20 11.00
C ARG A 133 4.72 6.17 10.00
N LEU A 134 4.87 4.92 10.42
CA LEU A 134 5.24 3.79 9.58
C LEU A 134 4.33 2.59 9.89
N ARG A 135 3.56 2.14 8.89
CA ARG A 135 2.70 0.96 9.06
C ARG A 135 3.50 -0.32 9.13
N TYR A 136 3.11 -1.23 10.01
CA TYR A 136 3.51 -2.64 9.94
C TYR A 136 2.29 -3.53 9.69
N GLN A 137 2.49 -4.69 9.07
CA GLN A 137 1.45 -5.69 8.81
C GLN A 137 1.58 -6.88 9.75
N THR A 138 0.48 -7.56 10.00
CA THR A 138 0.42 -8.78 10.81
C THR A 138 -0.17 -9.91 9.97
N PHE A 139 0.52 -11.04 9.90
CA PHE A 139 0.08 -12.22 9.16
C PHE A 139 0.00 -13.44 10.08
N ASP A 140 -1.07 -14.23 9.95
CA ASP A 140 -1.15 -15.57 10.54
C ASP A 140 -0.37 -16.55 9.67
N VAL A 141 0.76 -17.02 10.19
CA VAL A 141 1.65 -17.96 9.49
C VAL A 141 1.71 -19.32 10.20
N THR A 142 0.74 -19.61 11.07
CA THR A 142 0.70 -20.82 11.91
C THR A 142 0.83 -22.10 11.07
N THR A 143 0.15 -22.17 9.92
CA THR A 143 0.12 -23.35 9.05
C THR A 143 1.25 -23.37 8.01
N ALA A 144 2.01 -22.29 7.89
CA ALA A 144 3.11 -22.17 6.93
C ALA A 144 4.46 -22.65 7.51
N LEU A 145 4.52 -22.84 8.84
CA LEU A 145 5.69 -23.38 9.53
C LEU A 145 5.69 -24.90 9.55
N GLN A 146 6.88 -25.47 9.59
CA GLN A 146 7.11 -26.90 9.80
C GLN A 146 8.05 -27.12 11.00
N GLU A 147 8.02 -28.30 11.61
CA GLU A 147 9.00 -28.65 12.65
C GLU A 147 10.42 -28.79 12.05
N GLY A 148 11.43 -28.31 12.77
CA GLY A 148 12.81 -28.25 12.30
C GLY A 148 13.10 -26.99 11.48
N ALA A 149 13.95 -27.13 10.46
CA ALA A 149 14.43 -25.99 9.68
C ALA A 149 13.31 -25.30 8.89
N ASN A 150 13.33 -23.97 8.89
CA ASN A 150 12.45 -23.07 8.13
C ASN A 150 13.27 -21.91 7.56
N VAL A 151 12.73 -21.21 6.56
CA VAL A 151 13.35 -20.03 5.94
C VAL A 151 12.36 -18.88 5.91
N LEU A 152 12.77 -17.73 6.46
CA LEU A 152 12.08 -16.45 6.31
C LEU A 152 12.93 -15.56 5.41
N GLY A 153 12.28 -14.84 4.50
CA GLY A 153 12.96 -13.93 3.59
C GLY A 153 12.06 -12.79 3.15
N ALA A 154 12.64 -11.78 2.52
CA ALA A 154 11.89 -10.72 1.85
C ALA A 154 12.68 -10.14 0.69
N MET A 155 11.96 -9.72 -0.35
CA MET A 155 12.50 -8.80 -1.36
C MET A 155 12.12 -7.37 -0.97
N LEU A 156 13.04 -6.42 -1.06
CA LEU A 156 12.76 -5.01 -0.80
C LEU A 156 12.77 -4.21 -2.11
N GLY A 157 12.02 -3.13 -2.18
CA GLY A 157 12.05 -2.17 -3.28
C GLY A 157 12.07 -0.73 -2.77
N ASP A 158 12.43 0.19 -3.68
CA ASP A 158 12.55 1.62 -3.37
C ASP A 158 11.26 2.24 -2.84
N GLY A 159 10.14 1.93 -3.49
CA GLY A 159 8.83 2.47 -3.19
C GLY A 159 8.83 4.00 -3.07
N TRP A 160 7.98 4.52 -2.19
CA TRP A 160 7.93 5.95 -1.87
C TRP A 160 9.03 6.41 -0.91
N TYR A 161 9.65 5.50 -0.17
CA TYR A 161 10.68 5.83 0.82
C TYR A 161 11.94 6.40 0.15
N ARG A 162 12.42 5.69 -0.88
CA ARG A 162 13.69 5.99 -1.58
C ARG A 162 13.51 6.41 -3.04
N GLY A 163 12.42 5.98 -3.67
CA GLY A 163 12.14 6.24 -5.08
C GLY A 163 11.97 7.73 -5.42
N ARG A 164 11.91 8.04 -6.72
CA ARG A 164 11.75 9.40 -7.20
C ARG A 164 10.30 9.84 -7.01
N LEU A 165 10.10 10.99 -6.36
CA LEU A 165 8.77 11.55 -6.11
C LEU A 165 8.67 13.02 -6.55
N SER A 166 7.44 13.43 -6.86
CA SER A 166 7.04 14.78 -7.29
C SER A 166 7.46 15.16 -8.73
N PHE A 167 6.94 16.31 -9.17
CA PHE A 167 7.07 16.86 -10.53
C PHE A 167 8.36 17.68 -10.69
N GLY A 168 8.59 18.20 -11.92
CA GLY A 168 9.77 19.04 -12.21
C GLY A 168 11.09 18.26 -12.21
N GLY A 169 11.03 16.96 -12.49
CA GLY A 169 12.15 16.02 -12.38
C GLY A 169 12.17 15.23 -11.07
N GLY A 170 11.44 15.69 -10.05
CA GLY A 170 11.30 15.00 -8.77
C GLY A 170 12.60 14.88 -7.95
N ARG A 171 12.51 14.22 -6.80
CA ARG A 171 13.64 13.94 -5.91
C ARG A 171 13.58 12.51 -5.39
N ARG A 172 14.72 11.85 -5.30
CA ARG A 172 14.90 10.54 -4.64
C ARG A 172 15.31 10.74 -3.18
N ASN A 173 15.22 9.67 -2.40
CA ASN A 173 15.68 9.61 -1.01
C ASN A 173 15.01 10.65 -0.09
N ILE A 174 13.70 10.89 -0.26
CA ILE A 174 12.98 11.91 0.52
C ILE A 174 12.92 11.55 2.00
N TYR A 175 12.71 10.28 2.32
CA TYR A 175 12.62 9.79 3.70
C TYR A 175 13.94 9.21 4.20
N GLY A 176 14.70 8.58 3.31
CA GLY A 176 16.07 8.14 3.54
C GLY A 176 16.65 7.42 2.33
N ASP A 177 17.92 7.04 2.45
CA ASP A 177 18.74 6.52 1.34
C ASP A 177 19.10 5.03 1.46
N ARG A 178 18.73 4.38 2.57
CA ARG A 178 18.96 2.95 2.82
C ARG A 178 17.65 2.18 2.98
N LEU A 179 17.49 1.12 2.19
CA LEU A 179 16.38 0.17 2.40
C LEU A 179 16.65 -0.69 3.64
N ALA A 180 15.59 -1.00 4.37
CA ALA A 180 15.67 -1.89 5.52
C ALA A 180 14.36 -2.67 5.75
N LEU A 181 14.48 -3.89 6.24
CA LEU A 181 13.39 -4.74 6.69
C LEU A 181 13.33 -4.75 8.21
N LEU A 182 12.14 -4.64 8.78
CA LEU A 182 11.87 -5.02 10.16
C LEU A 182 10.88 -6.18 10.12
N ALA A 183 11.29 -7.37 10.56
CA ALA A 183 10.41 -8.53 10.64
C ALA A 183 10.58 -9.24 11.99
N GLN A 184 9.46 -9.57 12.63
CA GLN A 184 9.39 -10.31 13.88
C GLN A 184 8.38 -11.45 13.74
N LEU A 185 8.89 -12.68 13.64
CA LEU A 185 8.09 -13.89 13.69
C LEU A 185 7.99 -14.35 15.15
N GLU A 186 6.78 -14.41 15.68
CA GLU A 186 6.52 -14.94 17.02
C GLU A 186 5.82 -16.29 16.93
N ILE A 187 6.36 -17.28 17.64
CA ILE A 187 5.88 -18.66 17.64
C ILE A 187 5.49 -19.03 19.07
N ARG A 188 4.23 -19.45 19.28
CA ARG A 188 3.79 -20.11 20.50
C ARG A 188 3.70 -21.62 20.23
N TYR A 189 4.39 -22.39 21.05
CA TYR A 189 4.40 -23.85 20.97
C TYR A 189 3.30 -24.46 21.85
N ARG A 190 2.91 -25.71 21.54
CA ARG A 190 1.91 -26.45 22.33
C ARG A 190 2.35 -26.78 23.76
N ASP A 191 3.63 -26.65 24.07
CA ASP A 191 4.16 -26.79 25.44
C ASP A 191 4.01 -25.50 26.28
N GLY A 192 3.48 -24.43 25.68
CA GLY A 192 3.27 -23.13 26.30
C GLY A 192 4.47 -22.18 26.20
N THR A 193 5.60 -22.60 25.62
CA THR A 193 6.75 -21.73 25.39
C THR A 193 6.56 -20.83 24.18
N THR A 194 7.25 -19.69 24.17
CA THR A 194 7.27 -18.76 23.04
C THR A 194 8.69 -18.56 22.53
N GLU A 195 8.80 -18.24 21.25
CA GLU A 195 10.05 -17.92 20.58
C GLU A 195 9.85 -16.78 19.61
N VAL A 196 10.87 -15.93 19.48
CA VAL A 196 10.86 -14.78 18.61
C VAL A 196 12.05 -14.87 17.66
N ILE A 197 11.76 -14.87 16.36
CA ILE A 197 12.74 -14.84 15.28
C ILE A 197 12.64 -13.47 14.62
N GLY A 198 13.58 -12.59 14.95
CA GLY A 198 13.62 -11.21 14.45
C GLY A 198 14.60 -10.98 13.31
N THR A 199 14.49 -9.84 12.65
CA THR A 199 15.58 -9.24 11.88
C THR A 199 16.73 -8.83 12.79
N ASP A 200 17.91 -9.40 12.54
CA ASP A 200 19.14 -9.25 13.31
C ASP A 200 20.38 -9.50 12.42
N ASP A 201 21.56 -9.63 13.03
CA ASP A 201 22.85 -9.83 12.34
C ASP A 201 23.02 -11.24 11.73
N GLN A 202 22.10 -12.17 11.99
CA GLN A 202 22.12 -13.51 11.37
C GLN A 202 21.51 -13.54 9.97
N TRP A 203 20.89 -12.44 9.55
CA TRP A 203 20.36 -12.31 8.19
C TRP A 203 21.46 -12.09 7.16
N ARG A 204 21.18 -12.55 5.94
CA ARG A 204 22.03 -12.37 4.77
C ARG A 204 21.29 -11.67 3.66
N ALA A 205 22.02 -10.96 2.81
CA ALA A 205 21.48 -10.19 1.72
C ALA A 205 22.24 -10.41 0.40
N THR A 206 21.53 -10.31 -0.72
CA THR A 206 22.08 -10.27 -2.08
C THR A 206 21.24 -9.37 -2.97
N GLU A 207 21.77 -8.97 -4.11
CA GLU A 207 20.96 -8.34 -5.17
C GLU A 207 20.02 -9.37 -5.83
N GLY A 208 18.78 -8.96 -6.11
CA GLY A 208 17.76 -9.77 -6.78
C GLY A 208 17.68 -9.58 -8.31
N PRO A 209 16.65 -10.16 -8.94
CA PRO A 209 16.43 -10.07 -10.39
C PRO A 209 15.81 -8.74 -10.85
N ILE A 210 15.21 -7.97 -9.94
CA ILE A 210 14.78 -6.60 -10.21
C ILE A 210 16.03 -5.71 -10.19
N VAL A 211 16.47 -5.30 -11.38
CA VAL A 211 17.66 -4.47 -11.59
C VAL A 211 17.40 -3.01 -11.21
N ALA A 212 16.16 -2.56 -11.38
CA ALA A 212 15.69 -1.25 -10.99
C ALA A 212 14.16 -1.28 -10.83
N SER A 213 13.64 -0.58 -9.84
CA SER A 213 12.20 -0.31 -9.72
C SER A 213 11.97 1.11 -9.23
N ASP A 214 11.05 1.82 -9.86
CA ASP A 214 10.61 3.15 -9.46
C ASP A 214 9.10 3.28 -9.72
N ILE A 215 8.38 3.98 -8.84
CA ILE A 215 6.93 4.14 -8.96
C ILE A 215 6.56 4.85 -10.27
N TYR A 216 7.35 5.81 -10.74
CA TYR A 216 7.04 6.56 -11.96
C TYR A 216 7.67 5.95 -13.21
N ASP A 217 8.88 5.41 -13.10
CA ASP A 217 9.65 5.00 -14.27
C ASP A 217 9.43 3.56 -14.71
N GLY A 218 8.94 2.71 -13.81
CA GLY A 218 8.67 1.29 -14.06
C GLY A 218 9.69 0.34 -13.44
N GLU A 219 9.63 -0.91 -13.85
CA GLU A 219 10.49 -1.99 -13.35
C GLU A 219 11.35 -2.59 -14.46
N THR A 220 12.64 -2.74 -14.21
CA THR A 220 13.56 -3.51 -15.06
C THR A 220 13.91 -4.81 -14.37
N TYR A 221 13.51 -5.92 -14.97
CA TYR A 221 13.69 -7.27 -14.45
C TYR A 221 14.56 -8.11 -15.39
N ASP A 222 15.56 -8.80 -14.83
CA ASP A 222 16.38 -9.76 -15.55
C ASP A 222 16.19 -11.16 -14.97
N ALA A 223 15.41 -11.99 -15.66
CA ALA A 223 15.08 -13.33 -15.21
C ALA A 223 16.29 -14.26 -15.16
N ARG A 224 17.40 -13.91 -15.82
CA ARG A 224 18.67 -14.67 -15.73
C ARG A 224 19.35 -14.49 -14.38
N ARG A 225 18.98 -13.45 -13.62
CA ARG A 225 19.47 -13.17 -12.27
C ARG A 225 18.59 -13.78 -11.18
N GLU A 226 17.55 -14.53 -11.54
CA GLU A 226 16.74 -15.24 -10.55
C GLU A 226 17.60 -16.20 -9.74
N LEU A 227 17.23 -16.35 -8.46
CA LEU A 227 17.87 -17.27 -7.52
C LEU A 227 16.84 -18.35 -7.14
N PRO A 228 16.64 -19.40 -7.98
CA PRO A 228 15.62 -20.40 -7.73
C PRO A 228 15.77 -21.02 -6.34
N GLY A 229 14.68 -21.02 -5.57
CA GLY A 229 14.67 -21.60 -4.22
C GLY A 229 15.34 -20.74 -3.14
N TRP A 230 15.72 -19.48 -3.40
CA TRP A 230 16.36 -18.62 -2.38
C TRP A 230 15.57 -18.53 -1.06
N ALA A 231 14.25 -18.51 -1.14
CA ALA A 231 13.35 -18.47 0.02
C ALA A 231 12.99 -19.85 0.58
N ALA A 232 13.57 -20.93 0.04
CA ALA A 232 13.33 -22.31 0.47
C ALA A 232 14.57 -22.89 1.17
N LEU A 233 14.36 -24.04 1.83
CA LEU A 233 15.44 -24.81 2.45
C LEU A 233 16.40 -25.38 1.40
N GLY A 234 17.63 -25.63 1.84
CA GLY A 234 18.67 -26.23 1.00
C GLY A 234 19.33 -25.27 0.01
N PHE A 235 18.90 -24.01 -0.04
CA PHE A 235 19.60 -22.97 -0.78
C PHE A 235 20.93 -22.61 -0.10
N ASP A 236 22.00 -22.57 -0.89
CA ASP A 236 23.33 -22.17 -0.42
C ASP A 236 23.48 -20.63 -0.52
N ASP A 237 23.38 -19.97 0.63
CA ASP A 237 23.57 -18.52 0.75
C ASP A 237 24.97 -18.14 1.27
N SER A 238 25.94 -19.06 1.22
CA SER A 238 27.30 -18.81 1.73
C SER A 238 28.03 -17.66 1.03
N SER A 239 27.64 -17.33 -0.20
CA SER A 239 28.15 -16.20 -0.98
C SER A 239 27.42 -14.88 -0.71
N TRP A 240 26.31 -14.90 0.05
CA TRP A 240 25.54 -13.70 0.33
C TRP A 240 26.26 -12.81 1.33
N HIS A 241 26.06 -11.51 1.21
CA HIS A 241 26.63 -10.52 2.11
C HIS A 241 25.91 -10.53 3.47
N ALA A 242 26.60 -10.10 4.51
CA ALA A 242 25.93 -9.79 5.79
C ALA A 242 24.95 -8.63 5.61
N VAL A 243 24.01 -8.48 6.55
CA VAL A 243 23.21 -7.27 6.69
C VAL A 243 23.90 -6.24 7.60
N ARG A 244 23.41 -5.00 7.59
CA ARG A 244 23.72 -3.98 8.60
C ARG A 244 22.42 -3.49 9.26
N THR A 245 22.51 -3.10 10.52
CA THR A 245 21.40 -2.41 11.21
C THR A 245 21.21 -1.01 10.63
N VAL A 246 19.96 -0.60 10.45
CA VAL A 246 19.55 0.75 10.07
C VAL A 246 18.75 1.32 11.23
N GLU A 247 19.14 2.49 11.73
CA GLU A 247 18.42 3.11 12.85
C GLU A 247 17.13 3.77 12.36
N HIS A 248 16.02 3.47 13.02
CA HIS A 248 14.73 4.10 12.80
C HIS A 248 13.92 4.07 14.09
N ASP A 249 13.11 5.11 14.34
CA ASP A 249 12.35 5.23 15.57
C ASP A 249 11.15 4.27 15.55
N LEU A 250 11.18 3.27 16.44
CA LEU A 250 10.11 2.28 16.59
C LEU A 250 8.81 2.89 17.14
N ALA A 251 8.84 4.10 17.71
CA ALA A 251 7.65 4.84 18.12
C ALA A 251 6.79 5.32 16.94
N THR A 252 7.33 5.31 15.72
CA THR A 252 6.56 5.59 14.50
C THR A 252 5.66 4.43 14.07
N LEU A 253 5.90 3.21 14.60
CA LEU A 253 5.23 2.00 14.14
C LEU A 253 3.78 1.94 14.60
N PHE A 254 2.87 1.63 13.66
CA PHE A 254 1.47 1.44 13.97
C PHE A 254 0.79 0.37 13.09
N ALA A 255 -0.28 -0.23 13.61
CA ALA A 255 -1.11 -1.19 12.88
C ALA A 255 -2.02 -0.46 11.87
N PRO A 256 -2.33 -1.07 10.70
CA PRO A 256 -3.20 -0.46 9.70
C PRO A 256 -4.64 -0.29 10.22
N THR A 257 -5.28 0.81 9.82
CA THR A 257 -6.71 1.06 10.10
C THR A 257 -7.62 0.66 8.95
N GLY A 258 -7.08 0.46 7.75
CA GLY A 258 -7.81 0.15 6.53
C GLY A 258 -7.24 -1.05 5.78
N PRO A 259 -7.88 -1.44 4.68
CA PRO A 259 -7.47 -2.59 3.88
C PRO A 259 -6.13 -2.35 3.17
N PRO A 260 -5.37 -3.42 2.88
CA PRO A 260 -4.11 -3.34 2.13
C PRO A 260 -4.36 -3.07 0.64
N VAL A 261 -3.29 -2.77 -0.09
CA VAL A 261 -3.31 -2.77 -1.55
C VAL A 261 -3.19 -4.20 -2.07
N ARG A 262 -4.06 -4.58 -3.01
CA ARG A 262 -4.10 -5.91 -3.63
C ARG A 262 -4.26 -5.85 -5.14
N ARG A 263 -4.02 -6.99 -5.78
CA ARG A 263 -4.42 -7.29 -7.17
C ARG A 263 -5.93 -7.59 -7.17
N THR A 264 -6.76 -6.59 -7.42
CA THR A 264 -8.22 -6.69 -7.18
C THR A 264 -9.00 -7.22 -8.39
N GLU A 265 -8.47 -7.07 -9.60
CA GLU A 265 -9.13 -7.54 -10.83
C GLU A 265 -8.10 -7.82 -11.93
N VAL A 266 -8.43 -8.72 -12.86
CA VAL A 266 -7.66 -8.93 -14.09
C VAL A 266 -8.52 -8.55 -15.29
N VAL A 267 -8.05 -7.60 -16.09
CA VAL A 267 -8.68 -7.13 -17.32
C VAL A 267 -7.94 -7.72 -18.51
N LYS A 268 -8.65 -8.48 -19.36
CA LYS A 268 -8.08 -9.07 -20.56
C LYS A 268 -7.87 -8.01 -21.64
N ALA A 269 -6.81 -8.17 -22.44
CA ALA A 269 -6.65 -7.37 -23.65
C ALA A 269 -7.83 -7.59 -24.60
N VAL A 270 -8.38 -6.48 -25.11
CA VAL A 270 -9.50 -6.49 -26.06
C VAL A 270 -8.98 -6.60 -27.49
N GLU A 271 -7.92 -5.85 -27.80
CA GLU A 271 -7.37 -5.77 -29.14
C GLU A 271 -5.85 -5.59 -29.11
N ILE A 272 -5.17 -6.18 -30.10
CA ILE A 272 -3.79 -5.86 -30.45
C ILE A 272 -3.79 -5.28 -31.85
N MET A 273 -3.23 -4.10 -32.01
CA MET A 273 -3.21 -3.34 -33.26
C MET A 273 -1.82 -2.79 -33.57
N MET A 274 -1.60 -2.40 -34.82
CA MET A 274 -0.39 -1.68 -35.18
C MET A 274 -0.66 -0.18 -35.27
N SER A 275 0.22 0.61 -34.67
CA SER A 275 0.21 2.06 -34.79
C SER A 275 0.62 2.51 -36.21
N PRO A 276 0.36 3.77 -36.60
CA PRO A 276 0.79 4.32 -37.89
C PRO A 276 2.29 4.18 -38.17
N SER A 277 3.13 4.23 -37.15
CA SER A 277 4.58 4.04 -37.24
C SER A 277 5.03 2.57 -37.18
N GLY A 278 4.09 1.63 -37.07
CA GLY A 278 4.35 0.19 -37.05
C GLY A 278 4.68 -0.37 -35.67
N ARG A 279 4.31 0.32 -34.58
CA ARG A 279 4.46 -0.19 -33.20
C ARG A 279 3.28 -1.08 -32.83
N THR A 280 3.52 -2.09 -32.00
CA THR A 280 2.46 -2.97 -31.50
C THR A 280 1.79 -2.32 -30.28
N LEU A 281 0.49 -2.06 -30.38
CA LEU A 281 -0.33 -1.49 -29.32
C LEU A 281 -1.35 -2.51 -28.82
N VAL A 282 -1.59 -2.52 -27.51
CA VAL A 282 -2.63 -3.30 -26.84
C VAL A 282 -3.67 -2.34 -26.27
N ASP A 283 -4.96 -2.59 -26.53
CA ASP A 283 -6.08 -1.89 -25.88
C ASP A 283 -6.75 -2.83 -24.88
N PHE A 284 -6.83 -2.42 -23.61
CA PHE A 284 -7.55 -3.15 -22.56
C PHE A 284 -9.04 -2.77 -22.45
N GLY A 285 -9.50 -1.80 -23.24
CA GLY A 285 -10.88 -1.32 -23.26
C GLY A 285 -11.27 -0.43 -22.07
N GLN A 286 -10.42 -0.33 -21.05
CA GLN A 286 -10.61 0.43 -19.82
C GLN A 286 -9.30 1.11 -19.44
N ASN A 287 -9.38 2.36 -18.97
CA ASN A 287 -8.24 3.00 -18.29
C ASN A 287 -8.17 2.45 -16.85
N VAL A 288 -7.15 1.66 -16.56
CA VAL A 288 -6.93 0.96 -15.29
C VAL A 288 -5.70 1.48 -14.58
N VAL A 289 -5.53 1.11 -13.32
CA VAL A 289 -4.31 1.36 -12.55
C VAL A 289 -3.77 0.04 -12.03
N GLY A 290 -2.47 -0.16 -12.17
CA GLY A 290 -1.77 -1.38 -11.82
C GLY A 290 -0.65 -1.65 -12.81
N TRP A 291 -0.61 -2.84 -13.39
CA TRP A 291 0.46 -3.21 -14.33
C TRP A 291 0.01 -4.25 -15.34
N THR A 292 0.88 -4.58 -16.28
CA THR A 292 0.68 -5.69 -17.19
C THR A 292 1.29 -6.97 -16.64
N ARG A 293 0.60 -8.10 -16.85
CA ARG A 293 1.15 -9.45 -16.68
C ARG A 293 1.28 -10.06 -18.05
N ILE A 294 2.47 -10.55 -18.37
CA ILE A 294 2.78 -11.18 -19.66
C ILE A 294 3.05 -12.67 -19.48
N THR A 295 2.73 -13.44 -20.50
CA THR A 295 3.22 -14.81 -20.69
C THR A 295 3.90 -14.90 -22.04
N VAL A 296 5.18 -15.27 -22.04
CA VAL A 296 6.03 -15.18 -23.23
C VAL A 296 7.01 -16.34 -23.34
N ARG A 297 7.49 -16.61 -24.56
CA ARG A 297 8.55 -17.58 -24.86
C ARG A 297 9.58 -16.92 -25.77
N GLY A 298 10.86 -17.11 -25.47
CA GLY A 298 11.92 -16.56 -26.30
C GLY A 298 13.29 -16.98 -25.81
N THR A 299 14.33 -16.51 -26.50
CA THR A 299 15.72 -16.84 -26.16
C THR A 299 16.16 -16.10 -24.91
N ALA A 300 17.01 -16.76 -24.12
CA ALA A 300 17.61 -16.13 -22.93
C ALA A 300 18.34 -14.84 -23.30
N GLY A 301 18.18 -13.79 -22.49
CA GLY A 301 18.79 -12.47 -22.71
C GLY A 301 18.04 -11.57 -23.68
N HIS A 302 16.95 -12.05 -24.30
CA HIS A 302 16.06 -11.20 -25.09
C HIS A 302 15.25 -10.29 -24.16
N THR A 303 15.13 -9.00 -24.48
CA THR A 303 14.45 -8.02 -23.63
C THR A 303 13.19 -7.48 -24.31
N ILE A 304 12.05 -7.62 -23.64
CA ILE A 304 10.77 -7.01 -24.01
C ILE A 304 10.66 -5.68 -23.26
N THR A 305 10.17 -4.63 -23.94
CA THR A 305 9.85 -3.34 -23.30
C THR A 305 8.35 -3.07 -23.43
N LEU A 306 7.72 -2.67 -22.33
CA LEU A 306 6.30 -2.38 -22.21
C LEU A 306 6.12 -0.94 -21.73
N ARG A 307 5.53 -0.08 -22.57
CA ARG A 307 5.28 1.33 -22.24
C ARG A 307 3.79 1.55 -22.06
N HIS A 308 3.39 2.32 -21.07
CA HIS A 308 1.99 2.45 -20.68
C HIS A 308 1.48 3.89 -20.86
N ALA A 309 0.25 4.07 -21.35
CA ALA A 309 -0.40 5.38 -21.39
C ALA A 309 -1.94 5.28 -21.39
N GLU A 310 -2.58 6.37 -20.99
CA GLU A 310 -4.05 6.46 -20.90
C GLU A 310 -4.74 6.61 -22.26
N VAL A 311 -4.07 7.26 -23.22
CA VAL A 311 -4.67 7.68 -24.50
C VAL A 311 -3.73 7.43 -25.67
N LEU A 312 -4.31 7.45 -26.87
CA LEU A 312 -3.56 7.53 -28.11
C LEU A 312 -3.56 8.97 -28.64
N GLU A 313 -2.42 9.46 -29.08
CA GLU A 313 -2.28 10.74 -29.77
C GLU A 313 -1.89 10.45 -31.24
N ASN A 314 -2.76 10.80 -32.19
CA ASN A 314 -2.59 10.50 -33.63
C ASN A 314 -2.40 9.00 -33.95
N GLY A 315 -3.02 8.11 -33.16
CA GLY A 315 -2.90 6.65 -33.32
C GLY A 315 -1.62 6.05 -32.74
N GLU A 316 -0.76 6.87 -32.12
CA GLU A 316 0.45 6.44 -31.39
C GLU A 316 0.20 6.50 -29.87
N LEU A 317 1.05 5.83 -29.09
CA LEU A 317 0.97 5.89 -27.63
C LEU A 317 1.19 7.32 -27.10
N GLY A 318 0.16 7.91 -26.48
CA GLY A 318 0.17 9.30 -26.00
C GLY A 318 0.92 9.46 -24.67
N THR A 319 2.25 9.51 -24.71
CA THR A 319 3.10 9.56 -23.50
C THR A 319 3.47 10.98 -23.05
N ARG A 320 3.26 12.01 -23.88
CA ARG A 320 3.52 13.42 -23.52
C ARG A 320 2.83 13.86 -22.21
N PRO A 321 1.56 13.51 -21.91
CA PRO A 321 0.91 13.86 -20.65
C PRO A 321 1.56 13.27 -19.39
N LEU A 322 2.38 12.23 -19.52
CA LEU A 322 3.08 11.59 -18.38
C LEU A 322 4.22 12.45 -17.83
N ARG A 323 4.60 13.53 -18.55
CA ARG A 323 5.71 14.43 -18.22
C ARG A 323 7.01 13.66 -18.08
N SER A 324 7.61 13.59 -16.89
CA SER A 324 8.89 12.88 -16.66
C SER A 324 8.73 11.43 -16.20
N ALA A 325 7.51 10.93 -16.00
CA ALA A 325 7.29 9.52 -15.70
C ALA A 325 7.47 8.69 -16.97
N LEU A 326 8.41 7.73 -16.95
CA LEU A 326 8.62 6.85 -18.11
C LEU A 326 7.51 5.82 -18.27
N ALA A 327 6.89 5.36 -17.18
CA ALA A 327 5.86 4.31 -17.15
C ALA A 327 6.24 3.09 -18.03
N THR A 328 7.50 2.64 -17.91
CA THR A 328 8.10 1.67 -18.83
C THR A 328 8.72 0.51 -18.09
N ASP A 329 8.18 -0.68 -18.33
CA ASP A 329 8.75 -1.91 -17.79
C ASP A 329 9.63 -2.63 -18.82
N ARG A 330 10.65 -3.33 -18.33
CA ARG A 330 11.59 -4.10 -19.16
C ARG A 330 11.79 -5.49 -18.57
N TYR A 331 11.53 -6.52 -19.38
CA TYR A 331 11.68 -7.92 -18.96
C TYR A 331 12.70 -8.62 -19.84
N THR A 332 13.79 -9.10 -19.24
CA THR A 332 14.82 -9.90 -19.91
C THR A 332 14.62 -11.38 -19.60
N LEU A 333 14.38 -12.18 -20.65
CA LEU A 333 14.02 -13.59 -20.56
C LEU A 333 15.17 -14.47 -20.07
N ARG A 334 14.84 -15.57 -19.40
CA ARG A 334 15.80 -16.61 -19.00
C ARG A 334 15.90 -17.78 -19.99
N GLY A 335 14.95 -17.96 -20.92
CA GLY A 335 15.08 -18.91 -22.04
C GLY A 335 13.80 -19.59 -22.52
N ASP A 336 13.96 -20.71 -23.24
CA ASP A 336 12.94 -21.35 -24.11
C ASP A 336 11.64 -21.83 -23.40
N ALA A 337 11.60 -21.79 -22.08
CA ALA A 337 10.38 -22.10 -21.33
C ALA A 337 9.34 -20.98 -21.48
N SER A 338 8.07 -21.31 -21.23
CA SER A 338 7.06 -20.27 -21.04
C SER A 338 7.37 -19.53 -19.73
N GLU A 339 7.53 -18.22 -19.81
CA GLU A 339 7.79 -17.35 -18.68
C GLU A 339 6.57 -16.47 -18.43
N THR A 340 6.08 -16.42 -17.19
CA THR A 340 5.04 -15.47 -16.76
C THR A 340 5.68 -14.45 -15.83
N TRP A 341 5.45 -13.17 -16.10
CA TRP A 341 6.02 -12.08 -15.33
C TRP A 341 5.03 -10.94 -15.17
N GLU A 342 5.06 -10.33 -14.00
CA GLU A 342 4.45 -9.04 -13.67
C GLU A 342 5.42 -8.29 -12.75
N PRO A 343 5.42 -6.95 -12.77
CA PRO A 343 6.25 -6.17 -11.87
C PRO A 343 5.74 -6.28 -10.42
N ARG A 344 6.61 -5.93 -9.46
CA ARG A 344 6.31 -5.99 -8.01
C ARG A 344 6.27 -4.61 -7.35
N PHE A 345 7.15 -3.70 -7.78
CA PHE A 345 7.40 -2.45 -7.04
C PHE A 345 7.23 -1.18 -7.89
N THR A 346 6.29 -1.21 -8.82
CA THR A 346 5.82 -0.06 -9.61
C THR A 346 4.33 -0.18 -9.88
N PHE A 347 3.72 0.86 -10.45
CA PHE A 347 2.39 0.80 -11.04
C PHE A 347 2.23 1.91 -12.08
N HIS A 348 1.24 1.77 -12.96
CA HIS A 348 0.95 2.68 -14.05
C HIS A 348 -0.56 2.94 -14.14
N GLY A 349 -0.96 4.14 -14.55
CA GLY A 349 -2.31 4.44 -15.02
C GLY A 349 -2.36 4.36 -16.54
N PHE A 350 -3.14 3.44 -17.10
CA PHE A 350 -3.14 3.18 -18.54
C PHE A 350 -4.40 2.47 -19.04
N ARG A 351 -4.73 2.74 -20.30
CA ARG A 351 -5.63 1.91 -21.12
C ARG A 351 -4.87 1.15 -22.20
N TYR A 352 -3.75 1.72 -22.64
CA TYR A 352 -2.95 1.23 -23.75
C TYR A 352 -1.56 0.84 -23.28
N ALA A 353 -1.05 -0.26 -23.83
CA ALA A 353 0.35 -0.63 -23.72
C ALA A 353 0.99 -0.71 -25.10
N GLU A 354 2.19 -0.16 -25.27
CA GLU A 354 3.04 -0.37 -26.44
C GLU A 354 4.06 -1.45 -26.12
N ILE A 355 4.21 -2.42 -27.01
CA ILE A 355 5.14 -3.53 -26.88
C ILE A 355 6.28 -3.34 -27.89
N GLU A 356 7.51 -3.36 -27.39
CA GLU A 356 8.72 -3.44 -28.22
C GLU A 356 9.44 -4.77 -28.03
N ASN A 357 10.02 -5.27 -29.13
CA ASN A 357 10.80 -6.49 -29.16
C ASN A 357 10.07 -7.70 -28.59
N TRP A 358 8.79 -7.92 -28.93
CA TRP A 358 8.15 -9.19 -28.59
C TRP A 358 8.74 -10.35 -29.43
N PRO A 359 9.09 -11.50 -28.84
CA PRO A 359 9.52 -12.66 -29.61
C PRO A 359 8.33 -13.28 -30.37
N GLY A 360 8.30 -13.11 -31.68
CA GLY A 360 7.19 -13.54 -32.53
C GLY A 360 6.05 -12.53 -32.55
N THR A 361 4.80 -13.01 -32.60
CA THR A 361 3.60 -12.16 -32.64
C THR A 361 2.80 -12.35 -31.35
N PRO A 362 2.56 -11.30 -30.54
CA PRO A 362 1.73 -11.40 -29.34
C PRO A 362 0.26 -11.59 -29.71
N THR A 363 -0.46 -12.28 -28.83
CA THR A 363 -1.92 -12.42 -28.86
C THR A 363 -2.54 -11.80 -27.61
N THR A 364 -3.85 -11.53 -27.63
CA THR A 364 -4.56 -10.99 -26.46
C THR A 364 -4.56 -11.94 -25.24
N ALA A 365 -4.18 -13.21 -25.42
CA ALA A 365 -4.01 -14.16 -24.32
C ALA A 365 -2.63 -14.05 -23.64
N ASP A 366 -1.65 -13.43 -24.30
CA ASP A 366 -0.28 -13.33 -23.81
C ASP A 366 -0.06 -12.14 -22.88
N ILE A 367 -1.01 -11.21 -22.81
CA ILE A 367 -0.93 -10.00 -21.99
C ILE A 367 -2.29 -9.64 -21.40
N GLU A 368 -2.30 -9.35 -20.11
CA GLU A 368 -3.45 -8.88 -19.36
C GLU A 368 -3.06 -7.71 -18.46
N ALA A 369 -4.02 -6.85 -18.11
CA ALA A 369 -3.83 -5.81 -17.12
C ALA A 369 -4.30 -6.30 -15.74
N VAL A 370 -3.43 -6.21 -14.76
CA VAL A 370 -3.73 -6.51 -13.35
C VAL A 370 -4.06 -5.19 -12.67
N VAL A 371 -5.31 -5.06 -12.23
CA VAL A 371 -5.82 -3.89 -11.52
C VAL A 371 -5.36 -3.94 -10.07
N VAL A 372 -4.81 -2.84 -9.58
CA VAL A 372 -4.22 -2.73 -8.25
C VAL A 372 -4.72 -1.48 -7.55
N HIS A 373 -5.32 -1.65 -6.37
CA HIS A 373 -5.73 -0.56 -5.48
C HIS A 373 -5.94 -1.08 -4.06
N SER A 374 -6.18 -0.18 -3.09
CA SER A 374 -6.61 -0.55 -1.74
C SER A 374 -7.92 -1.33 -1.80
N ASP A 375 -7.94 -2.52 -1.20
CA ASP A 375 -9.02 -3.50 -1.30
C ASP A 375 -10.20 -3.17 -0.38
N MET A 376 -10.79 -1.99 -0.63
CA MET A 376 -11.94 -1.48 0.11
C MET A 376 -13.22 -2.21 -0.31
N GLU A 377 -14.11 -2.41 0.66
CA GLU A 377 -15.42 -2.98 0.39
C GLU A 377 -16.25 -2.02 -0.46
N ARG A 378 -16.86 -2.51 -1.53
CA ARG A 378 -17.79 -1.74 -2.35
C ARG A 378 -19.13 -1.62 -1.64
N THR A 379 -19.65 -0.42 -1.47
CA THR A 379 -20.89 -0.15 -0.70
C THR A 379 -21.99 0.56 -1.48
N GLY A 380 -21.66 1.25 -2.57
CA GLY A 380 -22.62 2.03 -3.35
C GLY A 380 -22.66 1.66 -4.83
N TRP A 381 -23.87 1.52 -5.38
CA TRP A 381 -24.13 1.28 -6.80
C TRP A 381 -25.22 2.23 -7.30
N PHE A 382 -25.15 2.59 -8.58
CA PHE A 382 -26.17 3.40 -9.23
C PHE A 382 -26.52 2.83 -10.61
N ARG A 383 -27.80 2.89 -10.94
CA ARG A 383 -28.30 2.60 -12.29
C ARG A 383 -29.52 3.46 -12.58
N SER A 384 -29.62 3.88 -13.84
CA SER A 384 -30.75 4.63 -14.38
C SER A 384 -31.15 4.08 -15.76
N SER A 385 -32.23 4.66 -16.31
CA SER A 385 -32.65 4.41 -17.70
C SER A 385 -31.75 5.08 -18.74
N ASP A 386 -30.92 6.05 -18.34
CA ASP A 386 -30.00 6.74 -19.24
C ASP A 386 -28.63 6.04 -19.24
N ALA A 387 -28.22 5.54 -20.42
CA ALA A 387 -26.98 4.82 -20.58
C ALA A 387 -25.73 5.70 -20.34
N LEU A 388 -25.80 7.00 -20.61
CA LEU A 388 -24.69 7.92 -20.39
C LEU A 388 -24.50 8.20 -18.89
N LEU A 389 -25.58 8.28 -18.11
CA LEU A 389 -25.47 8.41 -16.66
C LEU A 389 -24.87 7.15 -16.02
N ASN A 390 -25.24 5.96 -16.52
CA ASN A 390 -24.63 4.71 -16.08
C ASN A 390 -23.14 4.67 -16.41
N ARG A 391 -22.76 5.09 -17.63
CA ARG A 391 -21.36 5.21 -18.05
C ARG A 391 -20.60 6.23 -17.20
N LEU A 392 -21.20 7.38 -16.88
CA LEU A 392 -20.58 8.37 -16.00
C LEU A 392 -20.29 7.76 -14.62
N HIS A 393 -21.26 7.07 -14.02
CA HIS A 393 -21.06 6.40 -12.73
C HIS A 393 -19.94 5.35 -12.80
N GLU A 394 -19.91 4.51 -13.84
CA GLU A 394 -18.83 3.55 -14.06
C GLU A 394 -17.46 4.24 -14.20
N ASN A 395 -17.39 5.36 -14.91
CA ASN A 395 -16.16 6.14 -15.03
C ASN A 395 -15.68 6.69 -13.68
N VAL A 396 -16.60 7.22 -12.85
CA VAL A 396 -16.29 7.71 -11.50
C VAL A 396 -15.75 6.57 -10.62
N VAL A 397 -16.36 5.39 -10.71
CA VAL A 397 -15.88 4.19 -9.99
C VAL A 397 -14.45 3.85 -10.40
N TRP A 398 -14.16 3.80 -11.70
CA TRP A 398 -12.81 3.48 -12.18
C TRP A 398 -11.81 4.57 -11.81
N GLY A 399 -12.20 5.84 -11.86
CA GLY A 399 -11.39 6.96 -11.39
C GLY A 399 -11.06 6.86 -9.90
N MET A 400 -12.03 6.47 -9.06
CA MET A 400 -11.80 6.21 -7.65
C MET A 400 -10.86 5.03 -7.42
N ARG A 401 -11.14 3.88 -8.05
CA ARG A 401 -10.27 2.69 -7.94
C ARG A 401 -8.83 3.03 -8.33
N GLY A 402 -8.65 3.83 -9.38
CA GLY A 402 -7.34 4.23 -9.83
C GLY A 402 -6.57 5.14 -8.87
N ASN A 403 -7.26 5.93 -8.06
CA ASN A 403 -6.65 6.92 -7.17
C ASN A 403 -6.68 6.56 -5.68
N PHE A 404 -7.21 5.38 -5.34
CA PHE A 404 -7.17 4.86 -3.97
C PHE A 404 -6.17 3.73 -3.89
N LEU A 405 -4.92 4.02 -4.23
CA LEU A 405 -3.78 3.13 -4.05
C LEU A 405 -2.98 3.64 -2.85
N ASP A 406 -3.39 3.16 -1.68
CA ASP A 406 -2.83 3.44 -0.37
C ASP A 406 -2.97 4.89 0.16
N VAL A 407 -2.87 5.91 -0.71
CA VAL A 407 -3.21 7.32 -0.44
C VAL A 407 -4.18 7.83 -1.51
N PRO A 408 -5.04 8.84 -1.22
CA PRO A 408 -5.99 9.38 -2.20
C PRO A 408 -5.28 10.30 -3.18
N THR A 409 -4.80 9.76 -4.30
CA THR A 409 -3.97 10.50 -5.25
C THR A 409 -4.77 11.43 -6.16
N ASP A 410 -4.14 12.50 -6.65
CA ASP A 410 -4.69 13.35 -7.72
C ASP A 410 -4.85 12.59 -9.05
N CYS A 411 -3.84 11.78 -9.37
CA CYS A 411 -3.79 11.01 -10.60
C CYS A 411 -2.85 9.80 -10.46
N PRO A 412 -3.02 8.73 -11.27
CA PRO A 412 -2.23 7.51 -11.10
C PRO A 412 -1.09 7.29 -12.13
N GLN A 413 -0.95 8.17 -13.12
CA GLN A 413 -0.15 7.92 -14.34
C GLN A 413 1.14 8.73 -14.43
N ARG A 414 1.09 10.05 -14.16
CA ARG A 414 2.24 10.97 -14.37
C ARG A 414 3.16 11.01 -13.14
N ASP A 415 4.22 11.79 -13.23
CA ASP A 415 5.21 12.08 -12.17
C ASP A 415 4.64 12.97 -11.04
N GLU A 416 3.55 12.51 -10.42
CA GLU A 416 2.85 13.20 -9.34
C GLU A 416 2.28 12.17 -8.38
N ARG A 417 1.02 11.73 -8.56
CA ARG A 417 0.40 10.67 -7.75
C ARG A 417 0.48 10.99 -6.26
N LEU A 418 0.25 12.25 -5.93
CA LEU A 418 0.41 12.78 -4.59
C LEU A 418 -0.96 12.85 -3.92
N GLY A 419 -1.00 12.73 -2.60
CA GLY A 419 -2.24 12.86 -1.82
C GLY A 419 -2.67 14.31 -1.71
N TRP A 420 -3.09 14.91 -2.83
CA TRP A 420 -3.55 16.30 -2.88
C TRP A 420 -4.80 16.49 -2.04
N THR A 421 -4.73 17.43 -1.11
CA THR A 421 -5.74 17.57 -0.06
C THR A 421 -7.07 18.11 -0.59
N GLY A 422 -7.04 19.06 -1.53
CA GLY A 422 -8.26 19.62 -2.12
C GLY A 422 -9.05 18.61 -2.97
N ASP A 423 -8.35 17.76 -3.71
CA ASP A 423 -8.95 16.72 -4.56
C ASP A 423 -9.77 15.73 -3.72
N ILE A 424 -9.20 15.24 -2.61
CA ILE A 424 -9.94 14.33 -1.72
C ILE A 424 -11.00 15.05 -0.90
N GLU A 425 -10.81 16.34 -0.55
CA GLU A 425 -11.84 17.14 0.10
C GLU A 425 -13.14 17.15 -0.71
N VAL A 426 -13.06 17.50 -1.99
CA VAL A 426 -14.25 17.57 -2.86
C VAL A 426 -14.82 16.19 -3.18
N PHE A 427 -13.98 15.15 -3.21
CA PHE A 427 -14.39 13.81 -3.61
C PHE A 427 -14.84 12.90 -2.44
N ALA A 428 -14.47 13.19 -1.19
CA ALA A 428 -14.78 12.37 -0.01
C ALA A 428 -16.28 12.01 0.14
N PRO A 429 -17.25 12.89 -0.14
CA PRO A 429 -18.67 12.53 -0.08
C PRO A 429 -19.06 11.47 -1.11
N THR A 430 -18.47 11.51 -2.30
CA THR A 430 -18.69 10.50 -3.35
C THR A 430 -17.96 9.21 -3.02
N ALA A 431 -16.71 9.31 -2.56
CA ALA A 431 -15.89 8.16 -2.20
C ALA A 431 -16.57 7.30 -1.12
N SER A 432 -17.06 7.94 -0.05
CA SER A 432 -17.77 7.30 1.06
C SER A 432 -19.15 6.73 0.71
N PHE A 433 -19.74 7.16 -0.41
CA PHE A 433 -20.90 6.48 -0.97
C PHE A 433 -20.51 5.22 -1.72
N LEU A 434 -19.42 5.26 -2.51
CA LEU A 434 -19.05 4.18 -3.41
C LEU A 434 -18.41 3.01 -2.69
N PHE A 435 -17.52 3.26 -1.73
CA PHE A 435 -16.78 2.25 -0.98
C PHE A 435 -16.75 2.57 0.51
N ASP A 436 -16.44 1.57 1.35
CA ASP A 436 -16.02 1.81 2.72
C ASP A 436 -14.60 2.40 2.74
N VAL A 437 -14.52 3.71 2.89
CA VAL A 437 -13.27 4.47 2.94
C VAL A 437 -12.88 4.87 4.37
N ALA A 438 -13.62 4.43 5.40
CA ALA A 438 -13.42 4.89 6.76
C ALA A 438 -11.99 4.60 7.24
N GLY A 439 -11.56 3.34 7.19
CA GLY A 439 -10.22 2.94 7.60
C GLY A 439 -9.09 3.57 6.77
N PHE A 440 -9.31 3.71 5.46
CA PHE A 440 -8.37 4.31 4.51
C PHE A 440 -8.16 5.80 4.82
N LEU A 441 -9.23 6.60 4.86
CA LEU A 441 -9.14 8.03 5.08
C LEU A 441 -8.80 8.38 6.53
N GLN A 442 -9.13 7.53 7.52
CA GLN A 442 -8.64 7.68 8.88
C GLN A 442 -7.11 7.57 8.97
N SER A 443 -6.49 6.64 8.23
CA SER A 443 -5.03 6.55 8.17
C SER A 443 -4.43 7.82 7.56
N TRP A 444 -4.95 8.24 6.40
CA TRP A 444 -4.49 9.43 5.69
C TRP A 444 -4.66 10.71 6.53
N LEU A 445 -5.79 10.89 7.21
CA LEU A 445 -6.02 12.05 8.09
C LEU A 445 -5.04 12.12 9.25
N ARG A 446 -4.57 10.97 9.77
CA ARG A 446 -3.51 10.98 10.78
C ARG A 446 -2.15 11.35 10.18
N ASP A 447 -1.90 11.07 8.89
CA ASP A 447 -0.75 11.65 8.18
C ASP A 447 -0.94 13.15 7.95
N VAL A 448 -2.16 13.63 7.69
CA VAL A 448 -2.47 15.07 7.58
C VAL A 448 -2.12 15.78 8.88
N ALA A 449 -2.58 15.26 10.01
CA ALA A 449 -2.25 15.80 11.32
C ALA A 449 -0.74 15.72 11.64
N ALA A 450 -0.06 14.66 11.18
CA ALA A 450 1.38 14.51 11.38
C ALA A 450 2.20 15.50 10.55
N ASP A 451 1.78 15.79 9.32
CA ASP A 451 2.47 16.71 8.39
C ASP A 451 2.01 18.16 8.48
N GLN A 452 0.93 18.43 9.22
CA GLN A 452 0.53 19.79 9.58
C GLN A 452 1.66 20.48 10.35
N SER A 453 1.96 21.70 9.93
CA SER A 453 2.95 22.55 10.58
C SER A 453 2.52 22.98 11.99
N SER A 454 3.49 23.38 12.82
CA SER A 454 3.23 23.78 14.20
C SER A 454 2.33 25.01 14.36
N ASP A 455 2.26 25.87 13.33
CA ASP A 455 1.36 27.03 13.28
C ASP A 455 0.00 26.70 12.62
N GLY A 456 -0.28 25.43 12.32
CA GLY A 456 -1.57 24.94 11.87
C GLY A 456 -1.75 24.87 10.35
N VAL A 457 -0.75 25.25 9.54
CA VAL A 457 -0.83 25.13 8.07
C VAL A 457 -0.77 23.66 7.66
N VAL A 458 -1.76 23.24 6.88
CA VAL A 458 -1.83 21.94 6.22
C VAL A 458 -1.08 22.01 4.88
N PRO A 459 -0.15 21.09 4.58
CA PRO A 459 0.49 21.01 3.27
C PRO A 459 -0.49 20.71 2.13
N PHE A 460 -0.17 21.13 0.92
CA PHE A 460 -1.02 20.86 -0.27
C PHE A 460 -1.17 19.38 -0.59
N VAL A 461 -0.15 18.58 -0.26
CA VAL A 461 -0.13 17.13 -0.45
C VAL A 461 0.29 16.45 0.83
N VAL A 462 -0.33 15.32 1.12
CA VAL A 462 -0.05 14.49 2.28
C VAL A 462 0.06 13.02 1.84
N PRO A 463 1.17 12.31 2.11
CA PRO A 463 2.38 12.79 2.79
C PRO A 463 3.13 13.94 2.08
N ASN A 464 3.69 14.87 2.85
CA ASN A 464 4.30 16.09 2.31
C ASN A 464 5.71 15.83 1.75
N VAL A 465 5.84 15.90 0.42
CA VAL A 465 7.10 15.70 -0.31
C VAL A 465 7.53 16.90 -1.16
N ILE A 466 6.74 17.98 -1.17
CA ILE A 466 6.96 19.16 -2.04
C ILE A 466 7.84 20.22 -1.35
N GLY A 467 7.86 20.30 -0.01
CA GLY A 467 8.71 21.25 0.70
C GLY A 467 8.47 21.32 2.20
N ALA A 468 9.39 21.95 2.93
CA ALA A 468 9.33 22.05 4.40
C ALA A 468 8.39 23.15 4.92
N ASP A 469 8.17 24.20 4.11
CA ASP A 469 7.37 25.37 4.49
C ASP A 469 6.04 25.37 3.71
N PRO A 470 4.98 24.74 4.24
CA PRO A 470 3.70 24.70 3.55
C PRO A 470 3.09 26.11 3.48
N ILE A 471 2.50 26.42 2.33
CA ILE A 471 1.75 27.66 2.12
C ILE A 471 0.27 27.33 2.34
N PRO A 472 -0.48 28.10 3.14
CA PRO A 472 -1.91 27.84 3.30
C PRO A 472 -2.65 28.23 2.01
N ALA A 473 -3.56 27.35 1.56
CA ALA A 473 -4.54 27.64 0.52
C ALA A 473 -5.93 27.15 0.95
N ALA A 474 -6.95 27.98 0.74
CA ALA A 474 -8.35 27.66 0.98
C ALA A 474 -8.80 26.57 0.00
N ALA A 475 -9.68 25.67 0.45
CA ALA A 475 -10.11 24.42 -0.21
C ALA A 475 -9.05 23.32 -0.33
N TRP A 476 -7.79 23.58 0.01
CA TRP A 476 -6.76 22.52 0.12
C TRP A 476 -6.46 22.25 1.59
N GLY A 477 -6.18 23.27 2.39
CA GLY A 477 -5.95 23.06 3.83
C GLY A 477 -7.23 22.75 4.61
N ASP A 478 -8.39 23.15 4.07
CA ASP A 478 -9.71 22.89 4.65
C ASP A 478 -10.03 21.38 4.73
N ALA A 479 -9.32 20.54 3.99
CA ALA A 479 -9.43 19.09 4.04
C ALA A 479 -9.22 18.53 5.46
N ALA A 480 -8.39 19.19 6.28
CA ALA A 480 -8.19 18.84 7.68
C ALA A 480 -9.48 18.98 8.52
N VAL A 481 -10.46 19.76 8.06
CA VAL A 481 -11.76 19.99 8.72
C VAL A 481 -12.89 19.26 7.99
N ILE A 482 -12.95 19.39 6.67
CA ILE A 482 -14.07 18.92 5.86
C ILE A 482 -14.06 17.40 5.73
N VAL A 483 -12.91 16.77 5.50
CA VAL A 483 -12.84 15.30 5.34
C VAL A 483 -13.25 14.57 6.63
N PRO A 484 -12.75 14.90 7.84
CA PRO A 484 -13.25 14.31 9.08
C PRO A 484 -14.76 14.51 9.28
N TRP A 485 -15.29 15.69 8.94
CA TRP A 485 -16.72 15.98 9.05
C TRP A 485 -17.56 15.10 8.13
N VAL A 486 -17.15 14.96 6.86
CA VAL A 486 -17.82 14.09 5.90
C VAL A 486 -17.82 12.64 6.38
N LEU A 487 -16.69 12.14 6.89
CA LEU A 487 -16.63 10.78 7.44
C LEU A 487 -17.57 10.61 8.64
N PHE A 488 -17.63 11.59 9.54
CA PHE A 488 -18.59 11.58 10.63
C PHE A 488 -20.04 11.54 10.13
N GLU A 489 -20.42 12.36 9.14
CA GLU A 489 -21.77 12.36 8.59
C GLU A 489 -22.15 11.04 7.91
N ARG A 490 -21.17 10.34 7.32
CA ARG A 490 -21.39 9.13 6.52
C ARG A 490 -21.37 7.85 7.36
N TYR A 491 -20.49 7.79 8.36
CA TYR A 491 -20.27 6.60 9.18
C TYR A 491 -20.79 6.73 10.62
N GLY A 492 -21.13 7.96 11.06
CA GLY A 492 -21.54 8.22 12.45
C GLY A 492 -20.40 8.12 13.47
N ASP A 493 -19.14 8.08 13.01
CA ASP A 493 -17.98 7.86 13.86
C ASP A 493 -17.50 9.15 14.54
N GLN A 494 -17.91 9.33 15.81
CA GLN A 494 -17.43 10.44 16.63
C GLN A 494 -15.94 10.34 16.99
N GLY A 495 -15.37 9.13 16.95
CA GLY A 495 -13.95 8.89 17.20
C GLY A 495 -13.06 9.59 16.17
N ILE A 496 -13.48 9.64 14.91
CA ILE A 496 -12.76 10.38 13.85
C ILE A 496 -12.64 11.86 14.19
N LEU A 497 -13.74 12.48 14.66
CA LEU A 497 -13.71 13.88 15.08
C LEU A 497 -12.83 14.07 16.30
N ALA A 498 -12.90 13.18 17.29
CA ALA A 498 -12.08 13.26 18.49
C ALA A 498 -10.58 13.17 18.18
N ASP A 499 -10.19 12.22 17.33
CA ASP A 499 -8.80 12.01 16.88
C ASP A 499 -8.28 13.22 16.08
N GLN A 500 -9.13 13.86 15.27
CA GLN A 500 -8.73 14.95 14.37
C GLN A 500 -8.94 16.36 14.92
N PHE A 501 -9.65 16.51 16.05
CA PHE A 501 -10.08 17.82 16.56
C PHE A 501 -8.94 18.84 16.70
N ASN A 502 -7.77 18.40 17.17
CA ASN A 502 -6.61 19.29 17.32
C ASN A 502 -6.09 19.80 15.97
N SER A 503 -6.06 18.93 14.95
CA SER A 503 -5.65 19.29 13.58
C SER A 503 -6.65 20.27 12.95
N MET A 504 -7.94 19.94 13.06
CA MET A 504 -9.04 20.79 12.61
C MET A 504 -8.95 22.20 13.20
N ARG A 505 -8.80 22.29 14.53
CA ARG A 505 -8.74 23.57 15.24
C ARG A 505 -7.48 24.34 14.86
N ALA A 506 -6.32 23.69 14.77
CA ALA A 506 -5.07 24.38 14.42
C ALA A 506 -5.17 25.06 13.04
N TRP A 507 -5.80 24.42 12.07
CA TRP A 507 -6.06 25.02 10.76
C TRP A 507 -7.00 26.23 10.86
N VAL A 508 -8.15 26.07 11.54
CA VAL A 508 -9.13 27.16 11.69
C VAL A 508 -8.54 28.35 12.43
N ASP A 509 -7.78 28.12 13.51
CA ASP A 509 -7.10 29.16 14.27
C ASP A 509 -6.05 29.88 13.39
N HIS A 510 -5.32 29.16 12.53
CA HIS A 510 -4.40 29.75 11.56
C HIS A 510 -5.12 30.71 10.60
N ILE A 511 -6.23 30.26 10.00
CA ILE A 511 -7.01 31.09 9.07
C ILE A 511 -7.63 32.29 9.79
N ALA A 512 -8.16 32.10 11.00
CA ALA A 512 -8.69 33.20 11.80
C ALA A 512 -7.63 34.27 12.09
N GLY A 513 -6.41 33.84 12.43
CA GLY A 513 -5.26 34.74 12.61
C GLY A 513 -4.91 35.53 11.34
N ARG A 514 -4.99 34.90 10.17
CA ARG A 514 -4.76 35.57 8.87
C ARG A 514 -5.88 36.53 8.48
N ALA A 515 -7.11 36.17 8.76
CA ALA A 515 -8.28 36.99 8.43
C ALA A 515 -8.36 38.25 9.31
N GLY A 516 -7.87 38.17 10.54
CA GLY A 516 -7.86 39.26 11.52
C GLY A 516 -9.24 39.88 11.72
N ASP A 517 -9.27 41.17 12.04
CA ASP A 517 -10.52 41.92 12.30
C ASP A 517 -11.42 42.05 11.05
N SER A 518 -10.86 41.84 9.85
CA SER A 518 -11.63 41.92 8.62
C SER A 518 -12.50 40.68 8.40
N HIS A 519 -12.16 39.56 9.04
CA HIS A 519 -12.75 38.25 8.80
C HIS A 519 -12.68 37.79 7.33
N LEU A 520 -11.77 38.36 6.53
CA LEU A 520 -11.56 38.02 5.14
C LEU A 520 -10.15 37.49 4.93
N TRP A 521 -10.05 36.37 4.23
CA TRP A 521 -8.78 35.88 3.70
C TRP A 521 -8.71 36.17 2.20
N ASN A 522 -8.13 37.32 1.84
CA ASN A 522 -8.10 37.84 0.47
C ASN A 522 -6.69 38.19 -0.03
N THR A 523 -5.66 37.64 0.64
CA THR A 523 -4.25 37.83 0.28
C THR A 523 -3.50 36.50 0.35
N GLY A 524 -2.34 36.44 -0.31
CA GLY A 524 -1.54 35.22 -0.43
C GLY A 524 -1.92 34.39 -1.65
N PHE A 525 -1.19 33.29 -1.84
CA PHE A 525 -1.43 32.36 -2.93
C PHE A 525 -2.72 31.57 -2.70
N GLN A 526 -3.47 31.33 -3.77
CA GLN A 526 -4.65 30.47 -3.81
C GLN A 526 -4.68 29.74 -5.16
N PHE A 527 -5.02 28.46 -5.15
CA PHE A 527 -5.32 27.74 -6.39
C PHE A 527 -6.69 28.19 -6.96
N GLY A 528 -7.68 28.38 -6.08
CA GLY A 528 -9.01 28.87 -6.45
C GLY A 528 -9.96 27.76 -6.88
N ASP A 529 -10.87 28.07 -7.81
CA ASP A 529 -11.86 27.14 -8.38
C ASP A 529 -11.22 26.34 -9.52
N TRP A 530 -10.23 25.51 -9.18
CA TRP A 530 -9.43 24.71 -10.13
C TRP A 530 -10.17 23.48 -10.64
#